data_AF-A0A3A8JTV5-F1
#
_entry.id   AF-A0A3A8JTV5-F1
#
_cell.length_a   1.000
_cell.length_b   1.000
_cell.length_c   1.000
_cell.angle_alpha   90.00
_cell.angle_beta   90.00
_cell.angle_gamma   90.00
#
_symmetry.space_group_name_H-M   'P 1'
#
loop_
_entity.id
_entity.type
_entity.pdbx_description
1 polymer ?
#
loop_
_entity_poly.entity_id
_entity_poly.type
_entity_poly.pdbx_seq_one_letter_code
_entity_poly.pdbx_strand_id
1 'polypeptide(L)'
;MGCSARQAGTESSSSTRRASITCCSSRRTDRASVFPVDPRKWPSPTIRGPVGPHRTEVETGKFKARLRMTEYRGQLSATMIYDDWPTHDVFRKVDEDTLLGAMDARGMAAPYFFVLRRDPESPWAGPALH
;
A
#
# COMPACT_ATOMS: atom_id res chain seq x y z
N MET A 1 12.34 -6.86 1.41
CA MET A 1 11.59 -5.89 0.60
C MET A 1 10.20 -5.78 1.19
N GLY A 2 9.61 -4.59 1.33
CA GLY A 2 8.33 -4.41 1.99
C GLY A 2 7.61 -3.16 1.50
N CYS A 3 6.32 -3.28 1.24
CA CYS A 3 5.48 -2.25 0.66
C CYS A 3 4.56 -1.63 1.73
N SER A 4 4.59 -0.31 1.91
CA SER A 4 3.85 0.38 2.99
C SER A 4 3.03 1.59 2.50
N ALA A 5 2.00 1.96 3.28
CA ALA A 5 0.81 2.68 2.85
C ALA A 5 0.74 4.19 3.25
N ARG A 6 1.08 5.16 2.36
CA ARG A 6 0.98 6.65 2.59
C ARG A 6 0.77 7.57 1.38
N GLN A 7 -0.29 8.38 1.36
CA GLN A 7 -0.42 9.64 0.57
C GLN A 7 -0.61 10.80 1.58
N ALA A 8 -0.79 12.01 1.07
CA ALA A 8 -0.87 13.23 1.85
C ALA A 8 -2.24 13.50 2.52
N GLY A 9 -2.23 14.52 3.39
CA GLY A 9 -3.38 15.11 4.05
C GLY A 9 -2.98 15.73 5.40
N THR A 10 -2.83 17.05 5.53
CA THR A 10 -3.36 18.13 4.67
C THR A 10 -2.60 19.44 4.85
N GLU A 11 -2.43 20.21 3.77
CA GLU A 11 -2.37 21.68 3.84
C GLU A 11 -3.04 22.31 2.59
N SER A 12 -3.94 23.27 2.84
CA SER A 12 -4.61 24.20 1.91
C SER A 12 -4.99 23.80 0.45
N SER A 13 -5.61 22.64 0.21
CA SER A 13 -6.80 22.53 -0.68
C SER A 13 -7.48 21.14 -0.57
N SER A 14 -8.80 21.10 -0.77
CA SER A 14 -9.67 19.90 -0.92
C SER A 14 -9.31 18.63 -0.10
N SER A 15 -10.04 18.42 1.01
CA SER A 15 -9.83 17.29 1.93
C SER A 15 -10.07 15.90 1.32
N THR A 16 -9.03 15.04 1.29
CA THR A 16 -9.14 13.61 1.65
C THR A 16 -7.76 13.08 2.09
N ARG A 17 -7.68 12.38 3.24
CA ARG A 17 -6.43 11.76 3.77
C ARG A 17 -6.30 10.32 3.24
N ARG A 18 -5.12 9.87 2.73
CA ARG A 18 -5.01 8.77 1.71
C ARG A 18 -3.73 7.87 1.80
N ALA A 19 -3.60 6.79 0.98
CA ALA A 19 -2.42 5.88 0.80
C ALA A 19 -2.59 4.97 -0.45
N SER A 20 -1.68 4.61 -1.40
CA SER A 20 -0.22 4.71 -1.79
C SER A 20 0.82 3.71 -1.24
N ILE A 21 1.40 2.90 -2.14
CA ILE A 21 2.54 1.94 -2.07
C ILE A 21 3.98 2.50 -2.12
N THR A 22 4.95 2.06 -1.29
CA THR A 22 6.42 2.27 -1.52
C THR A 22 7.34 1.20 -0.90
N CYS A 23 8.47 0.87 -1.56
CA CYS A 23 9.64 0.08 -1.08
C CYS A 23 10.96 0.74 -1.59
N CYS A 24 12.11 0.57 -0.94
CA CYS A 24 13.18 1.59 -0.96
C CYS A 24 14.57 1.21 -1.54
N SER A 25 15.14 2.07 -2.42
CA SER A 25 16.58 2.13 -2.74
C SER A 25 17.09 3.54 -3.10
N SER A 26 17.85 4.15 -2.18
CA SER A 26 18.90 5.18 -2.41
C SER A 26 18.63 6.40 -3.31
N ARG A 27 17.81 7.34 -2.82
CA ARG A 27 18.24 8.75 -2.67
C ARG A 27 17.61 9.32 -1.38
N ARG A 28 18.22 10.35 -0.75
CA ARG A 28 17.92 10.73 0.65
C ARG A 28 16.78 11.75 0.79
N THR A 29 15.62 11.45 0.22
CA THR A 29 14.34 11.95 0.76
C THR A 29 14.11 11.29 2.13
N ASP A 30 13.35 11.93 3.03
CA ASP A 30 13.27 11.48 4.42
C ASP A 30 12.70 10.05 4.58
N ARG A 31 13.55 9.14 5.07
CA ARG A 31 13.20 7.75 5.40
C ARG A 31 12.44 7.60 6.73
N ALA A 32 12.21 8.66 7.50
CA ALA A 32 11.31 8.58 8.65
C ALA A 32 9.82 8.57 8.23
N SER A 33 9.48 9.20 7.10
CA SER A 33 8.13 9.24 6.52
C SER A 33 7.58 7.87 6.10
N VAL A 34 8.33 7.11 5.29
CA VAL A 34 7.95 5.77 4.79
C VAL A 34 8.59 4.68 5.63
N PHE A 35 7.77 3.91 6.35
CA PHE A 35 8.21 2.82 7.22
C PHE A 35 7.32 1.57 7.09
N PRO A 36 7.84 0.35 7.32
CA PRO A 36 7.09 -0.90 7.18
C PRO A 36 5.99 -1.03 8.24
N VAL A 37 4.75 -1.25 7.80
CA VAL A 37 3.56 -1.36 8.67
C VAL A 37 3.13 -2.82 8.83
N ASP A 38 2.74 -3.22 10.04
CA ASP A 38 2.18 -4.54 10.33
C ASP A 38 0.70 -4.61 9.87
N PRO A 39 0.35 -5.49 8.91
CA PRO A 39 -1.02 -5.60 8.39
C PRO A 39 -2.03 -6.08 9.44
N ARG A 40 -1.58 -6.66 10.56
CA ARG A 40 -2.46 -7.02 11.69
C ARG A 40 -2.84 -5.82 12.56
N LYS A 41 -2.18 -4.67 12.38
CA LYS A 41 -2.37 -3.45 13.17
C LYS A 41 -2.91 -2.26 12.38
N TRP A 42 -2.94 -2.36 11.05
CA TRP A 42 -3.44 -1.32 10.15
C TRP A 42 -4.02 -1.95 8.86
N PRO A 43 -5.22 -1.54 8.40
CA PRO A 43 -6.12 -0.55 8.98
C PRO A 43 -6.66 -0.94 10.35
N SER A 44 -6.95 0.06 11.20
CA SER A 44 -7.38 -0.14 12.59
C SER A 44 -8.66 0.65 12.88
N PRO A 45 -9.62 0.12 13.66
CA PRO A 45 -10.82 0.86 14.07
C PRO A 45 -10.51 2.00 15.06
N THR A 46 -9.38 1.91 15.77
CA THR A 46 -8.95 2.87 16.79
C THR A 46 -8.12 4.00 16.18
N ILE A 47 -7.22 3.68 15.24
CA ILE A 47 -6.34 4.66 14.59
C ILE A 47 -7.10 5.33 13.43
N ARG A 48 -7.46 6.60 13.59
CA ARG A 48 -8.19 7.38 12.57
C ARG A 48 -7.27 8.37 11.87
N GLY A 49 -7.33 8.41 10.54
CA GLY A 49 -6.53 9.34 9.72
C GLY A 49 -5.19 8.75 9.28
N PRO A 50 -4.15 9.58 9.06
CA PRO A 50 -2.86 9.10 8.55
C PRO A 50 -2.15 8.26 9.60
N VAL A 51 -1.73 7.04 9.24
CA VAL A 51 -0.99 6.10 10.11
C VAL A 51 0.46 6.56 10.43
N GLY A 52 0.75 7.86 10.33
CA GLY A 52 2.09 8.47 10.39
C GLY A 52 2.58 8.71 11.81
N PRO A 53 1.85 9.50 12.63
CA PRO A 53 2.13 9.67 14.06
C PRO A 53 2.13 8.35 14.85
N HIS A 54 1.46 7.32 14.34
CA HIS A 54 1.24 6.02 14.99
C HIS A 54 2.35 4.99 14.73
N ARG A 55 3.54 5.44 14.38
CA ARG A 55 4.68 4.59 14.00
C ARG A 55 5.03 3.55 15.07
N THR A 56 5.10 3.99 16.32
CA THR A 56 5.41 3.16 17.49
C THR A 56 4.44 2.00 17.69
N GLU A 57 3.15 2.21 17.42
CA GLU A 57 2.14 1.17 17.51
C GLU A 57 2.23 0.19 16.33
N VAL A 58 2.37 0.70 15.10
CA VAL A 58 2.10 -0.08 13.87
C VAL A 58 3.31 -0.60 13.10
N GLU A 59 4.55 -0.20 13.42
CA GLU A 59 5.74 -0.62 12.68
C GLU A 59 6.11 -2.12 12.86
N THR A 60 6.72 -2.72 11.83
CA THR A 60 7.27 -4.10 11.85
C THR A 60 8.69 -4.16 11.26
N GLY A 61 9.63 -4.69 12.03
CA GLY A 61 10.99 -5.01 11.54
C GLY A 61 11.09 -6.25 10.64
N LYS A 62 9.98 -6.96 10.39
CA LYS A 62 9.92 -8.18 9.57
C LYS A 62 9.06 -7.96 8.33
N PHE A 63 9.45 -8.56 7.20
CA PHE A 63 8.57 -8.67 6.04
C PHE A 63 7.37 -9.58 6.37
N LYS A 64 6.18 -9.19 5.89
CA LYS A 64 4.88 -9.82 6.21
C LYS A 64 4.03 -10.11 4.97
N ALA A 65 4.56 -9.85 3.79
CA ALA A 65 3.87 -10.04 2.52
C ALA A 65 4.86 -10.34 1.39
N ARG A 66 4.37 -11.05 0.37
CA ARG A 66 5.11 -11.39 -0.85
C ARG A 66 4.27 -11.03 -2.08
N LEU A 67 4.91 -10.45 -3.09
CA LEU A 67 4.26 -10.21 -4.39
C LEU A 67 4.34 -11.47 -5.26
N ARG A 68 3.23 -11.80 -5.91
CA ARG A 68 3.09 -12.90 -6.88
C ARG A 68 2.20 -12.47 -8.03
N MET A 69 2.34 -13.13 -9.19
CA MET A 69 1.31 -13.08 -10.22
C MET A 69 0.27 -14.15 -9.89
N THR A 70 -1.01 -13.78 -9.84
CA THR A 70 -2.13 -14.71 -9.63
C THR A 70 -3.27 -14.39 -10.58
N GLU A 71 -4.06 -15.38 -10.95
CA GLU A 71 -5.32 -15.09 -11.64
C GLU A 71 -6.35 -14.53 -10.64
N TYR A 72 -7.13 -13.54 -11.07
CA TYR A 72 -8.29 -13.03 -10.33
C TYR A 72 -9.39 -12.70 -11.34
N ARG A 73 -10.58 -13.29 -11.16
CA ARG A 73 -11.74 -13.13 -12.05
C ARG A 73 -11.41 -13.33 -13.55
N GLY A 74 -10.68 -14.41 -13.88
CA GLY A 74 -10.31 -14.74 -15.26
C GLY A 74 -9.11 -13.97 -15.82
N GLN A 75 -8.40 -13.18 -15.00
CA GLN A 75 -7.34 -12.29 -15.48
C GLN A 75 -6.09 -12.32 -14.59
N LEU A 76 -4.91 -12.51 -15.22
CA LEU A 76 -3.62 -12.49 -14.53
C LEU A 76 -3.32 -11.10 -13.95
N SER A 77 -3.03 -11.05 -12.66
CA SER A 77 -2.92 -9.84 -11.83
C SER A 77 -1.64 -9.88 -11.00
N ALA A 78 -1.06 -8.70 -10.69
CA ALA A 78 -0.05 -8.60 -9.64
C ALA A 78 -0.76 -8.55 -8.28
N THR A 79 -0.42 -9.46 -7.39
CA THR A 79 -1.14 -9.67 -6.12
C THR A 79 -0.16 -9.70 -4.96
N MET A 80 -0.42 -8.90 -3.93
CA MET A 80 0.30 -8.98 -2.66
C MET A 80 -0.43 -9.94 -1.72
N ILE A 81 0.26 -11.00 -1.35
CA ILE A 81 -0.21 -12.07 -0.47
C ILE A 81 0.44 -11.86 0.89
N TYR A 82 -0.36 -11.73 1.94
CA TYR A 82 0.15 -11.61 3.31
C TYR A 82 0.50 -12.98 3.91
N ASP A 83 1.60 -13.03 4.67
CA ASP A 83 2.14 -14.29 5.21
C ASP A 83 1.38 -14.78 6.44
N ASP A 84 0.96 -13.84 7.28
CA ASP A 84 0.34 -14.07 8.59
C ASP A 84 -1.14 -13.63 8.64
N TRP A 85 -1.75 -13.33 7.50
CA TRP A 85 -3.09 -12.72 7.42
C TRP A 85 -3.84 -13.21 6.16
N PRO A 86 -5.09 -13.71 6.27
CA PRO A 86 -5.79 -14.37 5.15
C PRO A 86 -6.42 -13.34 4.20
N THR A 87 -5.58 -12.61 3.47
CA THR A 87 -5.98 -11.53 2.55
C THR A 87 -5.04 -11.45 1.35
N HIS A 88 -5.63 -11.17 0.19
CA HIS A 88 -4.93 -10.92 -1.07
C HIS A 88 -5.29 -9.53 -1.58
N ASP A 89 -4.29 -8.65 -1.71
CA ASP A 89 -4.44 -7.34 -2.34
C ASP A 89 -4.12 -7.48 -3.83
N VAL A 90 -5.15 -7.53 -4.67
CA VAL A 90 -5.05 -7.71 -6.12
C VAL A 90 -4.96 -6.35 -6.82
N PHE A 91 -3.91 -6.12 -7.61
CA PHE A 91 -3.67 -4.83 -8.26
C PHE A 91 -4.02 -4.80 -9.75
N ARG A 92 -4.57 -3.66 -10.18
CA ARG A 92 -4.80 -3.29 -11.58
C ARG A 92 -4.24 -1.89 -11.84
N LYS A 93 -3.46 -1.73 -12.93
CA LYS A 93 -3.02 -0.42 -13.42
C LYS A 93 -4.23 0.36 -13.93
N VAL A 94 -4.35 1.63 -13.53
CA VAL A 94 -5.37 2.57 -14.01
C VAL A 94 -4.72 3.60 -14.93
N ASP A 95 -3.58 4.15 -14.51
CA ASP A 95 -2.71 5.04 -15.28
C ASP A 95 -1.24 4.77 -14.88
N GLU A 96 -0.28 5.62 -15.28
CA GLU A 96 1.15 5.41 -14.98
C GLU A 96 1.49 5.51 -13.48
N ASP A 97 0.71 6.26 -12.71
CA ASP A 97 0.94 6.50 -11.29
C ASP A 97 -0.12 5.87 -10.38
N THR A 98 -1.26 5.44 -10.93
CA THR A 98 -2.40 4.96 -10.14
C THR A 98 -2.65 3.46 -10.32
N LEU A 99 -2.68 2.73 -9.19
CA LEU A 99 -3.15 1.34 -9.12
C LEU A 99 -4.44 1.24 -8.31
N LEU A 100 -5.45 0.56 -8.86
CA LEU A 100 -6.59 0.07 -8.12
C LEU A 100 -6.20 -1.22 -7.39
N GLY A 101 -6.38 -1.25 -6.08
CA GLY A 101 -6.28 -2.44 -5.25
C GLY A 101 -7.67 -2.99 -4.91
N ALA A 102 -7.86 -4.29 -5.08
CA ALA A 102 -9.02 -5.03 -4.59
C ALA A 102 -8.56 -5.99 -3.48
N MET A 103 -8.92 -5.67 -2.25
CA MET A 103 -8.63 -6.45 -1.05
C MET A 103 -9.66 -7.59 -0.92
N ASP A 104 -9.23 -8.81 -1.23
CA ASP A 104 -10.00 -10.03 -1.05
C ASP A 104 -9.58 -10.69 0.28
N ALA A 105 -10.43 -10.59 1.31
CA ALA A 105 -10.16 -11.11 2.65
C ALA A 105 -11.19 -12.15 3.07
N ARG A 106 -10.72 -13.25 3.67
CA ARG A 106 -11.58 -14.34 4.16
C ARG A 106 -12.61 -13.83 5.16
N GLY A 107 -13.88 -13.89 4.79
CA GLY A 107 -15.01 -13.47 5.62
C GLY A 107 -15.68 -12.15 5.18
N MET A 108 -15.11 -11.40 4.24
CA MET A 108 -15.83 -10.30 3.58
C MET A 108 -16.73 -10.84 2.46
N ALA A 109 -17.97 -10.33 2.37
CA ALA A 109 -18.93 -10.73 1.33
C ALA A 109 -18.63 -10.11 -0.06
N ALA A 110 -17.81 -9.06 -0.10
CA ALA A 110 -17.32 -8.40 -1.30
C ALA A 110 -15.90 -7.85 -1.05
N PRO A 111 -15.05 -7.73 -2.08
CA PRO A 111 -13.72 -7.15 -1.91
C PRO A 111 -13.80 -5.66 -1.57
N TYR A 112 -12.90 -5.20 -0.71
CA TYR A 112 -12.76 -3.77 -0.38
C TYR A 112 -11.81 -3.10 -1.39
N PHE A 113 -12.20 -1.95 -1.94
CA PHE A 113 -11.41 -1.25 -2.95
C PHE A 113 -10.61 -0.09 -2.36
N PHE A 114 -9.35 0.03 -2.78
CA PHE A 114 -8.46 1.13 -2.41
C PHE A 114 -7.61 1.58 -3.60
N VAL A 115 -7.03 2.78 -3.53
CA VAL A 115 -6.27 3.37 -4.64
C VAL A 115 -4.87 3.74 -4.19
N LEU A 116 -3.87 3.06 -4.74
CA LEU A 116 -2.49 3.46 -4.63
C LEU A 116 -2.19 4.53 -5.68
N ARG A 117 -1.49 5.58 -5.28
CA ARG A 117 -0.82 6.50 -6.20
C ARG A 117 0.68 6.41 -5.94
N ARG A 118 1.51 6.60 -6.97
CA ARG A 118 2.94 6.81 -6.84
C ARG A 118 3.19 8.10 -6.06
N ASP A 119 4.23 8.09 -5.23
CA ASP A 119 4.79 9.31 -4.66
C ASP A 119 5.54 10.07 -5.77
N PRO A 120 5.17 11.33 -6.11
CA PRO A 120 5.88 12.10 -7.14
C PRO A 120 7.33 12.45 -6.75
N GLU A 121 7.68 12.41 -5.46
CA GLU A 121 9.05 12.57 -4.99
C GLU A 121 9.83 11.24 -4.93
N SER A 122 9.22 10.12 -5.35
CA SER A 122 9.90 8.84 -5.47
C SER A 122 11.12 8.95 -6.39
N PRO A 123 12.35 8.72 -5.89
CA PRO A 123 13.55 8.72 -6.74
C PRO A 123 13.62 7.51 -7.68
N TRP A 124 12.58 6.68 -7.74
CA TRP A 124 12.46 5.53 -8.61
C TRP A 124 11.29 5.71 -9.59
N ALA A 125 11.63 6.00 -10.85
CA ALA A 125 10.68 6.11 -11.97
C ALA A 125 10.07 4.76 -12.40
N GLY A 126 10.73 3.64 -12.09
CA GLY A 126 10.41 2.35 -12.71
C GLY A 126 11.03 2.21 -14.11
N PRO A 127 11.12 0.99 -14.67
CA PRO A 127 11.15 0.85 -16.12
C PRO A 127 9.79 1.27 -16.68
N ALA A 128 9.76 1.98 -17.81
CA ALA A 128 8.54 2.17 -18.56
C ALA A 128 8.05 0.80 -19.04
N LEU A 129 6.85 0.39 -18.63
CA LEU A 129 6.22 -0.84 -19.08
C LEU A 129 5.53 -0.56 -20.43
N HIS A 130 6.25 -0.90 -21.50
CA HIS A 130 5.75 -0.97 -22.88
C HIS A 130 4.85 -2.20 -23.09
#